data_AF-A0A7G2IKS4-F1
#
_entry.id   AF-A0A7G2IKS4-F1
#
_cell.length_a   1.000
_cell.length_b   1.000
_cell.length_c   1.000
_cell.angle_alpha   90.00
_cell.angle_beta   90.00
_cell.angle_gamma   90.00
#
_symmetry.space_group_name_H-M   'P 1'
#
loop_
_entity.id
_entity.type
_entity.pdbx_description
1 polymer ?
#
loop_
_entity_poly.entity_id
_entity_poly.type
_entity_poly.pdbx_seq_one_letter_code
_entity_poly.pdbx_strand_id
1 'polypeptide(L)' 'MAIYMPMVPEAAVAMLACARIGAVHSVIFGGFSPEAVAGRIIDSNSRLVITADEGVRAGRAIPLKKERG' A
#
# COMPACT_ATOMS: atom_id res chain seq x y z
N MET A 1 -8.22 -2.57 5.96
CA MET A 1 -7.12 -3.20 5.19
C MET A 1 -6.31 -2.09 4.55
N ALA A 2 -4.98 -2.15 4.64
CA ALA A 2 -4.13 -1.16 4.00
C ALA A 2 -3.72 -1.63 2.60
N ILE A 3 -3.71 -0.71 1.65
CA ILE A 3 -3.20 -0.92 0.29
C ILE A 3 -2.01 0.02 0.13
N TYR A 4 -0.80 -0.51 0.20
CA TYR A 4 0.46 0.22 0.05
C TYR A 4 1.13 -0.21 -1.26
N MET A 5 0.71 0.38 -2.38
CA MET A 5 1.13 -0.08 -3.71
C MET A 5 1.55 1.07 -4.64
N PRO A 6 2.34 0.77 -5.69
CA PRO A 6 2.66 1.74 -6.72
C PRO A 6 1.46 1.98 -7.66
N MET A 7 1.62 2.89 -8.61
CA MET A 7 0.62 3.16 -9.65
C MET A 7 0.64 2.05 -10.71
N VAL A 8 0.00 0.92 -10.38
CA VAL A 8 -0.16 -0.26 -11.25
C VAL A 8 -1.61 -0.74 -11.24
N PRO A 9 -2.07 -1.46 -12.27
CA PRO A 9 -3.47 -1.94 -12.37
C PRO A 9 -3.94 -2.76 -11.16
N GLU A 10 -3.05 -3.52 -10.54
CA GLU A 10 -3.30 -4.34 -9.37
C GLU A 10 -3.81 -3.51 -8.18
N ALA A 11 -3.47 -2.21 -8.10
CA ALA A 11 -4.03 -1.30 -7.09
C ALA A 11 -5.53 -1.10 -7.26
N ALA A 12 -5.99 -0.90 -8.49
CA ALA A 12 -7.42 -0.82 -8.78
C ALA A 12 -8.11 -2.16 -8.49
N VAL A 13 -7.49 -3.27 -8.88
CA VAL A 13 -8.01 -4.62 -8.58
C VAL A 13 -8.15 -4.83 -7.07
N ALA A 14 -7.14 -4.47 -6.29
CA ALA A 14 -7.18 -4.58 -4.83
C ALA A 14 -8.30 -3.74 -4.23
N MET A 15 -8.43 -2.46 -4.62
CA MET A 15 -9.50 -1.58 -4.15
C MET A 15 -10.89 -2.16 -4.46
N LEU A 16 -11.11 -2.62 -5.70
CA LEU A 16 -12.38 -3.20 -6.11
C LEU A 16 -12.67 -4.54 -5.42
N ALA A 17 -11.65 -5.36 -5.16
CA ALA A 17 -11.79 -6.60 -4.40
C ALA A 17 -12.23 -6.33 -2.95
N CYS A 18 -11.71 -5.27 -2.32
CA CYS A 18 -12.18 -4.83 -1.01
C CYS A 18 -13.65 -4.43 -1.04
N ALA A 19 -14.00 -3.55 -1.99
CA ALA A 19 -15.36 -3.05 -2.14
C ALA A 19 -16.36 -4.20 -2.40
N ARG A 20 -15.95 -5.20 -3.19
CA ARG A 20 -16.75 -6.39 -3.49
C ARG A 20 -17.17 -7.18 -2.25
N ILE A 21 -16.32 -7.23 -1.22
CA ILE A 21 -16.59 -7.97 0.03
C ILE A 21 -17.08 -7.05 1.16
N GLY A 22 -17.34 -5.77 0.88
CA GLY A 22 -17.72 -4.78 1.89
C GLY A 22 -16.59 -4.37 2.84
N ALA A 23 -15.33 -4.68 2.50
CA ALA A 23 -14.18 -4.30 3.32
C ALA A 23 -13.78 -2.85 3.05
N VAL A 24 -13.53 -2.09 4.12
CA VAL A 24 -12.97 -0.74 4.03
C VAL A 24 -11.46 -0.82 3.77
N HIS A 25 -11.01 -0.16 2.71
CA HIS A 25 -9.60 -0.07 2.34
C HIS A 25 -9.02 1.32 2.65
N SER A 26 -7.84 1.34 3.26
CA SER A 26 -7.01 2.53 3.49
C SER A 26 -5.88 2.53 2.47
N VAL A 27 -5.90 3.47 1.53
CA VAL A 27 -4.90 3.55 0.46
C VAL A 27 -3.73 4.42 0.91
N ILE A 28 -2.52 3.90 0.79
CA ILE A 28 -1.26 4.56 1.16
C ILE A 28 -0.36 4.58 -0.08
N PHE A 29 0.08 5.76 -0.51
CA PHE A 29 0.92 5.87 -1.69
C PHE A 29 2.39 5.50 -1.40
N GLY A 30 3.06 4.83 -2.34
CA GLY A 30 4.46 4.35 -2.26
C GLY A 30 5.56 5.41 -2.07
N GLY A 31 5.24 6.64 -1.70
CA GLY A 31 6.20 7.72 -1.45
C GLY A 31 6.24 8.22 -0.01
N PHE A 32 5.49 7.61 0.91
CA PHE A 32 5.54 7.92 2.34
C PHE A 32 6.75 7.26 3.02
N SER A 33 7.25 7.87 4.11
CA SER A 33 8.27 7.24 4.94
C SER A 33 7.71 6.01 5.67
N PRO A 34 8.55 5.04 6.09
CA PRO A 34 8.16 3.91 6.93
C PRO A 34 7.23 4.28 8.09
N GLU A 35 7.58 5.32 8.85
CA GLU A 35 6.82 5.77 10.02
C GLU A 35 5.44 6.32 9.62
N ALA A 36 5.38 7.04 8.49
CA ALA A 36 4.13 7.56 7.95
C ALA A 36 3.22 6.46 7.42
N VAL A 37 3.78 5.36 6.89
CA VAL A 37 3.03 4.16 6.49
C VAL A 37 2.53 3.42 7.73
N ALA A 38 3.41 3.15 8.70
CA ALA A 38 3.08 2.48 9.96
C ALA A 38 1.96 3.19 10.72
N GLY A 39 2.06 4.53 10.86
CA GLY A 39 1.04 5.34 11.52
C GLY A 39 -0.34 5.18 10.90
N ARG A 40 -0.43 5.14 9.56
CA ARG A 40 -1.71 4.94 8.85
C ARG A 40 -2.27 3.53 9.01
N ILE A 41 -1.40 2.52 9.07
CA ILE A 41 -1.82 1.13 9.30
C ILE A 41 -2.41 0.99 10.70
N ILE A 42 -1.74 1.56 11.71
CA ILE A 42 -2.20 1.56 13.11
C ILE A 42 -3.50 2.34 13.26
N ASP A 43 -3.56 3.57 12.77
CA ASP A 43 -4.73 4.45 12.87
C ASP A 43 -5.98 3.86 12.19
N SER A 44 -5.79 3.22 11.02
CA SER A 44 -6.89 2.53 10.32
C SER A 44 -7.25 1.16 10.91
N ASN A 45 -6.57 0.71 11.97
CA ASN A 45 -6.71 -0.61 12.59
C ASN A 45 -6.66 -1.76 11.54
N SER A 46 -5.80 -1.59 10.52
CA SER A 46 -5.71 -2.52 9.40
C SER A 46 -4.95 -3.77 9.80
N ARG A 47 -5.61 -4.93 9.72
CA ARG A 47 -5.02 -6.25 10.03
C ARG A 47 -4.32 -6.93 8.85
N LEU A 48 -4.44 -6.36 7.66
CA LEU A 48 -3.87 -6.87 6.42
C LEU A 48 -3.32 -5.71 5.60
N VAL A 49 -2.18 -5.95 4.95
CA VAL A 49 -1.52 -5.01 4.02
C VAL A 49 -1.34 -5.70 2.67
N ILE A 50 -1.84 -5.08 1.61
CA ILE A 50 -1.54 -5.45 0.22
C ILE A 50 -0.42 -4.52 -0.24
N THR A 51 0.70 -5.08 -0.70
CA THR A 51 1.88 -4.33 -1.15
C THR A 51 2.56 -5.00 -2.35
N ALA A 52 3.51 -4.28 -2.96
CA ALA A 52 4.41 -4.80 -3.99
C ALA A 52 5.85 -4.87 -3.45
N ASP A 53 6.74 -5.61 -4.10
CA ASP A 53 8.16 -5.63 -3.70
C ASP A 53 8.81 -4.24 -3.90
N GLU A 54 8.54 -3.62 -5.06
CA GLU A 54 8.97 -2.27 -5.42
C GLU A 54 7.95 -1.57 -6.33
N GLY A 55 8.07 -0.24 -6.42
CA GLY A 55 7.40 0.58 -7.43
C GLY A 55 8.43 1.26 -8.34
N VAL A 56 8.09 1.47 -9.61
CA VAL A 56 8.95 2.26 -10.53
C VAL A 56 8.32 3.62 -10.75
N ARG A 57 9.06 4.69 -10.41
CA ARG A 57 8.62 6.08 -10.65
C ARG A 57 9.76 6.87 -11.26
N ALA A 58 9.49 7.50 -12.40
CA ALA A 58 10.49 8.26 -13.17
C ALA A 58 11.78 7.45 -13.45
N GLY A 59 11.61 6.16 -13.80
CA GLY A 59 12.73 5.26 -14.10
C GLY A 59 13.54 4.78 -12.89
N ARG A 60 13.14 5.14 -11.66
CA ARG A 60 13.80 4.70 -10.42
C ARG A 60 12.94 3.69 -9.68
N ALA A 61 13.56 2.62 -9.21
CA ALA A 61 12.95 1.65 -8.32
C ALA A 61 12.85 2.23 -6.88
N ILE A 62 11.68 2.08 -6.28
CA ILE A 62 11.35 2.49 -4.92
C ILE A 62 10.96 1.21 -4.16
N PRO A 63 11.78 0.72 -3.22
CA PRO A 63 11.44 -0.47 -2.45
C PRO A 63 10.24 -0.18 -1.55
N LEU A 64 9.22 -1.04 -1.60
CA LEU A 64 7.99 -0.89 -0.80
C LEU A 64 7.89 -1.96 0.30
N LYS A 65 8.39 -3.17 0.05
CA LYS A 65 8.28 -4.28 1.02
C LYS A 65 9.49 -4.43 1.93
N LYS A 66 10.68 -4.07 1.43
CA LYS A 66 11.93 -4.22 2.17
C LYS A 66 12.28 -2.89 2.83
N GLU A 67 12.33 -2.88 4.15
CA GLU A 67 13.04 -1.85 4.90
C GLU A 67 14.52 -2.23 5.03
N ARG A 68 15.41 -1.25 4.79
CA ARG A 68 16.77 -1.24 5.35
C ARG A 68 16.66 -0.46 6.66
N GLY A 69 16.36 -1.14 7.76
CA GLY A 69 16.24 -0.57 9.11
C GLY A 69 16.32 -1.68 10.13
#